data_AF-A0A2T0UW36-F1
#
_entry.id   AF-A0A2T0UW36-F1
#
_cell.length_a   1.000
_cell.length_b   1.000
_cell.length_c   1.000
_cell.angle_alpha   90.00
_cell.angle_beta   90.00
_cell.angle_gamma   90.00
#
_symmetry.space_group_name_H-M   'P 1'
#
loop_
_entity.id
_entity.type
_entity.pdbx_description
1 polymer ?
#
loop_
_entity_poly.entity_id
_entity_poly.type
_entity_poly.pdbx_seq_one_letter_code
_entity_poly.pdbx_strand_id
1 'polypeptide(L)'
;MTFQDWLILFGAPILVVVAVFAVVFLRHPRPQSRYRAGQPYDFKPVWFVARNGAVPGDSGSHAAELDAAAHGEALAGGPKGGSHGKW
;
A
#
# COMPACT_ATOMS: atom_id res chain seq x y z
N MET A 1 -31.10 41.59 1.23
CA MET A 1 -30.15 40.63 0.62
C MET A 1 -30.92 39.82 -0.41
N THR A 2 -30.57 39.94 -1.68
CA THR A 2 -31.26 39.27 -2.80
C THR A 2 -30.71 37.86 -3.01
N PHE A 3 -31.44 37.00 -3.72
CA PHE A 3 -30.98 35.65 -4.07
C PHE A 3 -29.64 35.66 -4.83
N GLN A 4 -29.42 36.65 -5.69
CA GLN A 4 -28.16 36.84 -6.40
C GLN A 4 -26.99 37.10 -5.44
N ASP A 5 -27.20 37.88 -4.37
CA ASP A 5 -26.16 38.16 -3.37
C ASP A 5 -25.72 36.88 -2.64
N TRP A 6 -26.67 35.98 -2.35
CA TRP A 6 -26.38 34.68 -1.72
C TRP A 6 -25.56 33.76 -2.64
N LEU A 7 -25.89 33.71 -3.93
CA LEU A 7 -25.14 32.93 -4.92
C LEU A 7 -23.70 33.42 -5.07
N ILE A 8 -23.48 34.73 -5.02
CA ILE A 8 -22.13 35.29 -5.15
C ILE A 8 -21.34 35.05 -3.86
N LEU A 9 -21.92 35.33 -2.69
CA LEU A 9 -21.21 35.26 -1.42
C LEU A 9 -20.92 33.83 -0.96
N PHE A 10 -21.77 32.86 -1.32
CA PHE A 10 -21.62 31.48 -0.88
C PHE A 10 -21.44 30.51 -2.05
N GLY A 11 -22.18 30.69 -3.15
CA GLY A 11 -22.09 29.80 -4.30
C GLY A 11 -20.74 29.85 -4.99
N ALA A 12 -20.21 31.04 -5.27
CA ALA A 12 -18.90 31.20 -5.90
C ALA A 12 -17.75 30.57 -5.09
N PRO A 13 -17.58 30.83 -3.78
CA PRO A 13 -16.49 30.21 -3.01
C PRO A 13 -16.67 28.69 -2.87
N ILE A 14 -17.90 28.19 -2.69
CA ILE A 14 -18.15 26.74 -2.67
C ILE A 14 -17.76 26.10 -4.00
N LEU A 15 -18.14 26.71 -5.12
CA LEU A 15 -17.82 26.21 -6.46
C LEU A 15 -16.30 26.15 -6.66
N VAL A 16 -15.56 27.18 -6.25
CA VAL A 16 -14.09 27.19 -6.32
C VAL A 16 -13.50 26.02 -5.52
N VAL A 17 -13.95 25.80 -4.30
CA VAL A 17 -13.46 24.68 -3.46
C VAL A 17 -13.75 23.34 -4.13
N VAL A 18 -14.98 23.14 -4.63
CA VAL A 18 -15.38 21.90 -5.32
C VAL A 18 -14.56 21.69 -6.60
N ALA A 19 -14.33 22.74 -7.38
CA ALA A 19 -13.54 22.66 -8.60
C ALA A 19 -12.10 22.27 -8.32
N VAL A 20 -11.45 22.91 -7.35
CA VAL A 20 -10.08 22.56 -6.93
C VAL A 20 -10.04 21.13 -6.40
N PHE A 21 -10.99 20.73 -5.56
CA PHE A 21 -11.07 19.37 -5.04
C PHE A 21 -11.20 18.34 -6.17
N ALA A 22 -12.08 18.58 -7.14
CA ALA A 22 -12.27 17.67 -8.29
C ALA A 22 -10.99 17.53 -9.12
N VAL A 23 -10.28 18.64 -9.39
CA VAL A 23 -9.02 18.60 -10.14
C VAL A 23 -7.96 17.79 -9.40
N VAL A 24 -7.83 17.98 -8.08
CA VAL A 24 -6.79 17.33 -7.27
C VAL A 24 -7.09 15.85 -7.01
N PHE A 25 -8.33 15.52 -6.66
CA PHE A 25 -8.65 14.21 -6.07
C PHE A 25 -9.39 13.25 -7.00
N LEU A 26 -10.01 13.73 -8.08
CA LEU A 26 -10.85 12.87 -8.92
C LEU A 26 -10.03 12.00 -9.89
N ARG A 27 -8.75 12.34 -10.13
CA ARG A 27 -7.92 11.70 -11.17
C ARG A 27 -6.83 10.76 -10.65
N HIS A 28 -7.02 10.14 -9.49
CA HIS A 28 -6.10 9.10 -9.03
C HIS A 28 -6.65 7.71 -9.36
N PRO A 29 -6.26 7.09 -10.49
CA PRO A 29 -6.36 5.64 -10.62
C PRO A 29 -5.49 5.06 -9.52
N ARG A 30 -6.13 4.62 -8.43
CA ARG A 30 -5.41 3.95 -7.35
C ARG A 30 -4.79 2.70 -7.96
N PRO A 31 -3.47 2.52 -7.88
CA PRO A 31 -2.87 1.24 -8.24
C PRO A 31 -3.62 0.16 -7.46
N GLN A 32 -3.98 -0.94 -8.11
CA GLN A 32 -4.73 -2.01 -7.47
C GLN A 32 -3.84 -2.63 -6.39
N SER A 33 -3.93 -2.08 -5.17
CA SER A 33 -3.08 -2.43 -4.03
C SER A 33 -3.37 -3.83 -3.50
N ARG A 34 -4.50 -4.43 -3.89
CA ARG A 34 -4.99 -5.68 -3.35
C ARG A 34 -5.13 -6.72 -4.44
N TYR A 35 -4.55 -7.89 -4.19
CA TYR A 35 -4.78 -9.07 -5.01
C TYR A 35 -6.26 -9.47 -5.00
N ARG A 36 -6.79 -9.84 -6.18
CA ARG A 36 -8.14 -10.37 -6.35
C ARG A 36 -8.04 -11.84 -6.74
N ALA A 37 -8.78 -12.70 -6.04
CA ALA A 37 -8.85 -14.12 -6.40
C ALA A 37 -9.40 -14.29 -7.82
N GLY A 38 -8.75 -15.14 -8.63
CA GLY A 38 -9.08 -15.36 -10.04
C GLY A 38 -8.40 -14.41 -11.03
N GLN A 39 -7.68 -13.39 -10.56
CA GLN A 39 -6.79 -12.60 -11.42
C GLN A 39 -5.37 -13.16 -11.37
N PRO A 40 -4.58 -13.07 -12.46
CA PRO A 40 -3.15 -13.36 -12.42
C PRO A 40 -2.42 -12.52 -11.35
N TYR A 41 -1.39 -13.11 -10.75
CA TYR A 41 -0.57 -12.42 -9.76
C TYR A 41 0.52 -11.59 -10.45
N ASP A 42 0.28 -10.28 -10.60
CA ASP A 42 1.20 -9.33 -11.25
C ASP A 42 2.04 -8.51 -10.27
N PHE A 43 2.05 -8.88 -8.98
CA PHE A 43 2.83 -8.18 -7.96
C PHE A 43 4.27 -8.70 -7.93
N LYS A 44 5.20 -7.85 -7.49
CA LYS A 44 6.57 -8.30 -7.18
C LYS A 44 6.51 -9.38 -6.09
N PRO A 45 7.30 -10.45 -6.18
CA PRO A 45 7.30 -11.49 -5.15
C PRO A 45 7.79 -10.91 -3.82
N VAL A 46 7.13 -11.28 -2.72
CA VAL A 46 7.41 -10.76 -1.37
C VAL A 46 7.60 -11.94 -0.41
N TRP A 47 8.63 -11.85 0.43
CA TRP A 47 8.85 -12.73 1.57
C TRP A 47 8.68 -11.92 2.85
N PHE A 48 7.76 -12.37 3.72
CA PHE A 48 7.57 -11.79 5.03
C PHE A 48 8.37 -12.59 6.06
N VAL A 49 9.38 -11.96 6.63
CA VAL A 49 10.20 -12.57 7.70
C VAL A 49 9.56 -12.23 9.04
N ALA A 50 9.30 -13.25 9.85
CA ALA A 50 8.79 -13.05 11.20
C ALA A 50 9.89 -12.46 12.10
N ARG A 51 9.58 -11.40 12.83
CA ARG A 51 10.47 -10.89 13.89
C ARG A 51 10.38 -11.81 15.11
N ASN A 52 11.53 -12.20 15.65
CA ASN A 52 11.59 -12.88 16.95
C ASN A 52 11.27 -11.86 18.06
N GLY A 53 10.25 -12.13 18.89
CA GLY A 53 9.91 -11.31 20.07
C GLY A 53 9.05 -10.05 19.83
N ALA A 54 8.14 -10.07 18.86
CA ALA A 54 7.44 -8.88 18.37
C ALA A 54 6.44 -8.21 19.36
N VAL A 55 6.90 -7.27 20.22
CA VAL A 55 6.28 -5.94 20.61
C VAL A 55 7.34 -5.12 21.41
N PRO A 56 7.35 -3.77 21.45
CA PRO A 56 7.24 -2.75 20.40
C PRO A 56 8.59 -2.03 20.20
N GLY A 57 8.93 -1.65 18.97
CA GLY A 57 10.05 -0.74 18.75
C GLY A 57 10.70 -0.91 17.40
N ASP A 58 10.84 0.24 16.74
CA ASP A 58 11.65 0.48 15.57
C ASP A 58 11.11 -0.02 14.22
N SER A 59 10.73 0.96 13.41
CA SER A 59 10.33 0.88 12.01
C SER A 59 11.54 1.10 11.11
N GLY A 60 12.65 0.39 11.36
CA GLY A 60 13.82 0.36 10.49
C GLY A 60 13.58 -0.50 9.24
N SER A 61 14.18 -0.14 8.10
CA SER A 61 14.01 -0.87 6.84
C SER A 61 14.74 -2.23 6.86
N HIS A 62 14.00 -3.33 6.85
CA HIS A 62 14.53 -4.70 6.80
C HIS A 62 15.13 -5.12 5.45
N ALA A 63 15.20 -4.23 4.47
CA ALA A 63 15.86 -4.51 3.20
C ALA A 63 17.32 -4.96 3.41
N ALA A 64 18.01 -4.34 4.37
CA ALA A 64 19.39 -4.68 4.72
C ALA A 64 19.54 -6.08 5.36
N GLU A 65 18.53 -6.56 6.09
CA GLU A 65 18.54 -7.88 6.73
C GLU A 65 18.30 -8.99 5.70
N LEU A 66 17.46 -8.72 4.70
CA LEU A 66 17.27 -9.59 3.53
C LEU A 66 18.53 -9.65 2.65
N ASP A 67 19.19 -8.51 2.39
CA ASP A 67 20.46 -8.47 1.66
C ASP A 67 21.59 -9.16 2.45
N ALA A 68 21.64 -9.02 3.77
CA ALA A 68 22.59 -9.73 4.61
C ALA A 68 22.39 -11.26 4.56
N ALA A 69 21.14 -11.74 4.52
CA ALA A 69 20.83 -13.15 4.31
C ALA A 69 21.18 -13.63 2.88
N ALA A 70 21.09 -12.74 1.87
CA ALA A 70 21.52 -13.03 0.50
C ALA A 70 23.05 -13.10 0.37
N HIS A 71 23.78 -12.37 1.21
CA HIS A 71 25.24 -12.38 1.30
C HIS A 71 25.78 -13.40 2.32
N GLY A 72 25.29 -14.64 2.24
CA GLY A 72 26.14 -15.82 2.39
C GLY A 72 26.70 -16.14 3.77
N GLU A 73 25.84 -16.31 4.78
CA GLU A 73 26.11 -17.36 5.77
C GLU A 73 25.45 -18.65 5.26
N ALA A 74 26.22 -19.73 5.17
CA ALA A 74 25.70 -21.02 4.75
C ALA A 74 24.71 -21.54 5.81
N LEU A 75 23.42 -21.22 5.63
CA LEU A 75 22.34 -21.81 6.41
C LEU A 75 22.44 -23.33 6.21
N ALA A 76 22.89 -24.03 7.26
CA ALA A 76 22.96 -25.48 7.33
C ALA A 76 21.53 -26.07 7.34
N GLY A 77 20.85 -26.01 6.20
CA GLY A 77 19.45 -26.33 6.06
C GLY A 77 19.22 -27.23 4.87
N GLY A 78 19.36 -28.54 5.07
CA GLY A 78 18.81 -29.53 4.15
C GLY A 78 17.28 -29.49 4.15
N PRO A 79 16.60 -30.07 3.15
CA PRO A 79 15.15 -30.14 3.11
C PRO A 79 14.60 -30.82 4.37
N LYS A 80 13.79 -30.10 5.15
CA LYS A 80 13.21 -30.62 6.41
C LYS A 80 11.82 -31.24 6.21
N GLY A 81 11.19 -31.01 5.06
CA GLY A 81 9.85 -31.51 4.71
C GLY A 81 9.13 -30.61 3.70
N GLY A 82 7.85 -30.88 3.45
CA GLY A 82 6.97 -30.07 2.60
C GLY A 82 5.50 -30.46 2.77
N SER A 83 4.59 -29.50 2.61
CA SER A 83 3.14 -29.73 2.54
C SER A 83 2.59 -29.11 1.26
N HIS A 84 1.52 -29.69 0.70
CA HIS A 84 0.86 -29.15 -0.48
C HIS A 84 -0.67 -29.26 -0.36
N GLY A 85 -1.37 -28.37 -1.04
CA GLY A 85 -2.83 -28.37 -1.14
C GLY A 85 -3.27 -27.62 -2.41
N LYS A 86 -4.46 -27.95 -2.90
CA LYS A 86 -5.13 -27.22 -3.97
C LYS A 86 -6.42 -26.67 -3.38
N TRP A 87 -6.59 -25.36 -3.53
CA TRP A 87 -7.76 -24.62 -3.06
C TRP A 87 -8.95 -24.89 -3.98
#